data_AF-A0A9Q0WRS9-F1
#
_entry.id   AF-A0A9Q0WRS9-F1
#
_cell.length_a   1.000
_cell.length_b   1.000
_cell.length_c   1.000
_cell.angle_alpha   90.00
_cell.angle_beta   90.00
_cell.angle_gamma   90.00
#
_symmetry.space_group_name_H-M   'P 1'
#
loop_
_entity.id
_entity.type
_entity.pdbx_description
1 polymer ?
#
loop_
_entity_poly.entity_id
_entity_poly.type
_entity_poly.pdbx_seq_one_letter_code
_entity_poly.pdbx_strand_id
1 'polypeptide(L)'
;MEISCKDFKVGRCEGQKVVDGETMPLVLQPLEPNKSDTKSLLSALKQNKDWFEQVLIRNSAVLLRGFDVKNAEDFNDIIEAFGWDETRYIGPGLRTHVYKRVWTANEGPLSEFIYFHHEMILIRESPEKVMFFCEIPPPEGGQTPLVPSFRVTERMLEEFPEAVEEVEAKGLKYTFTTLSKNDTSSIRGKGLGGYFRNTRQGRG
;
A
#
# COMPACT_ATOMS: atom_id res chain seq x y z
N MET A 1 -9.83 2.23 -24.54
CA MET A 1 -10.73 1.14 -24.12
C MET A 1 -11.45 1.61 -22.87
N GLU A 2 -12.77 1.73 -22.89
CA GLU A 2 -13.54 2.25 -21.75
C GLU A 2 -13.30 1.40 -20.50
N ILE A 3 -12.89 2.03 -19.40
CA ILE A 3 -12.88 1.43 -18.07
C ILE A 3 -14.34 1.41 -17.61
N SER A 4 -15.13 0.48 -18.16
CA SER A 4 -16.52 0.30 -17.78
C SER A 4 -16.67 -1.05 -17.09
N CYS A 5 -17.03 -1.02 -15.81
CA CYS A 5 -17.54 -2.16 -15.07
C CYS A 5 -18.97 -1.84 -14.68
N LYS A 6 -19.87 -2.83 -14.80
CA LYS A 6 -21.29 -2.64 -14.50
C LYS A 6 -21.57 -2.48 -13.01
N ASP A 7 -20.62 -2.80 -12.14
CA ASP A 7 -20.81 -2.82 -10.68
C ASP A 7 -20.14 -1.65 -9.95
N PHE A 8 -19.38 -0.81 -10.66
CA PHE A 8 -18.70 0.35 -10.08
C PHE A 8 -18.95 1.61 -10.89
N LYS A 9 -19.10 2.72 -10.17
CA LYS A 9 -19.08 4.06 -10.76
C LYS A 9 -17.69 4.66 -10.61
N VAL A 10 -17.15 5.23 -11.69
CA VAL A 10 -15.90 5.99 -11.64
C VAL A 10 -16.13 7.32 -10.94
N GLY A 11 -15.37 7.58 -9.89
CA GLY A 11 -15.40 8.80 -9.09
C GLY A 11 -14.18 9.70 -9.32
N ARG A 12 -13.99 10.66 -8.40
CA ARG A 12 -12.80 11.54 -8.34
C ARG A 12 -12.36 11.71 -6.90
N CYS A 13 -11.08 12.04 -6.72
CA CYS A 13 -10.53 12.49 -5.44
C CYS A 13 -9.61 13.69 -5.65
N GLU A 14 -9.42 14.47 -4.58
CA GLU A 14 -8.39 15.50 -4.58
C GLU A 14 -7.00 14.87 -4.79
N GLY A 15 -6.13 15.59 -5.50
CA GLY A 15 -4.76 15.13 -5.79
C GLY A 15 -4.65 14.08 -6.91
N GLN A 16 -5.76 13.58 -7.47
CA GLN A 16 -5.74 12.64 -8.60
C GLN A 16 -5.01 13.24 -9.81
N LYS A 17 -4.19 12.42 -10.48
CA LYS A 17 -3.42 12.80 -11.69
C LYS A 17 -3.77 11.89 -12.87
N VAL A 18 -3.38 12.32 -14.07
CA VAL A 18 -3.39 11.49 -15.27
C VAL A 18 -1.94 11.18 -15.64
N VAL A 19 -1.61 9.89 -15.78
CA VAL A 19 -0.28 9.36 -16.07
C VAL A 19 -0.44 8.41 -17.26
N ASP A 20 0.20 8.72 -18.41
CA ASP A 20 0.04 7.98 -19.68
C ASP A 20 -1.42 7.79 -20.14
N GLY A 21 -2.26 8.79 -19.88
CA GLY A 21 -3.69 8.74 -20.23
C GLY A 21 -4.55 8.01 -19.20
N GLU A 22 -3.96 7.47 -18.13
CA GLU A 22 -4.67 6.76 -17.06
C GLU A 22 -4.76 7.58 -15.78
N THR A 23 -5.92 7.54 -15.12
CA THR A 23 -6.09 8.23 -13.83
C THR A 23 -5.40 7.46 -12.71
N MET A 24 -4.61 8.15 -11.89
CA MET A 24 -3.96 7.58 -10.70
C MET A 24 -4.29 8.43 -9.45
N PRO A 25 -4.87 7.82 -8.41
CA PRO A 25 -5.50 6.50 -8.42
C PRO A 25 -6.78 6.49 -9.26
N LEU A 26 -7.21 5.33 -9.76
CA LEU A 26 -8.59 5.16 -10.22
C LEU A 26 -9.51 5.12 -9.01
N VAL A 27 -10.53 5.99 -8.98
CA VAL A 27 -11.50 6.02 -7.88
C VAL A 27 -12.75 5.24 -8.28
N LEU A 28 -13.09 4.19 -7.52
CA LEU A 28 -14.30 3.41 -7.70
C LEU A 28 -15.24 3.64 -6.52
N GLN A 29 -16.51 3.88 -6.84
CA GLN A 29 -17.59 4.14 -5.91
C GLN A 29 -18.73 3.14 -6.11
N PRO A 30 -19.65 2.99 -5.14
CA PRO A 30 -20.87 2.22 -5.35
C PRO A 30 -21.60 2.72 -6.60
N LEU A 31 -22.07 1.78 -7.43
CA LEU A 31 -22.87 2.12 -8.61
C LEU A 31 -24.12 2.91 -8.23
N GLU A 32 -24.79 2.46 -7.16
CA GLU A 32 -26.01 3.02 -6.62
C GLU A 32 -25.87 3.22 -5.10
N PRO A 33 -26.55 4.22 -4.50
CA PRO A 33 -26.45 4.48 -3.06
C PRO A 33 -26.83 3.31 -2.15
N ASN A 34 -27.73 2.44 -2.59
CA ASN A 34 -28.16 1.23 -1.87
C ASN A 34 -27.20 0.03 -2.04
N LYS A 35 -26.08 0.20 -2.76
CA LYS A 35 -25.03 -0.80 -2.97
C LYS A 35 -23.71 -0.44 -2.28
N SER A 36 -23.76 0.45 -1.28
CA SER A 36 -22.58 0.86 -0.49
C SER A 36 -22.16 -0.18 0.55
N ASP A 37 -23.03 -1.14 0.89
CA ASP A 37 -22.75 -2.09 1.95
C ASP A 37 -21.59 -3.05 1.61
N THR A 38 -20.90 -3.53 2.65
CA THR A 38 -19.74 -4.44 2.51
C THR A 38 -20.07 -5.68 1.69
N LYS A 39 -21.27 -6.26 1.83
CA LYS A 39 -21.64 -7.48 1.10
C LYS A 39 -21.78 -7.22 -0.40
N SER A 40 -22.37 -6.10 -0.79
CA SER A 40 -22.44 -5.64 -2.19
C SER A 40 -21.03 -5.41 -2.75
N LEU A 41 -20.14 -4.76 -2.00
CA LEU A 41 -18.74 -4.56 -2.39
C LEU A 41 -18.02 -5.91 -2.63
N LEU A 42 -18.11 -6.83 -1.68
CA LEU A 42 -17.48 -8.16 -1.79
C LEU A 42 -18.01 -8.93 -3.00
N SER A 43 -19.31 -8.84 -3.27
CA SER A 43 -19.91 -9.45 -4.46
C SER A 43 -19.35 -8.84 -5.75
N ALA A 44 -19.27 -7.51 -5.81
CA ALA A 44 -18.75 -6.80 -6.98
C ALA A 44 -17.27 -7.12 -7.24
N LEU A 45 -16.43 -7.14 -6.19
CA LEU A 45 -15.01 -7.51 -6.31
C LEU A 45 -14.82 -8.95 -6.81
N LYS A 46 -15.58 -9.91 -6.26
CA LYS A 46 -15.50 -11.32 -6.65
C LYS A 46 -15.96 -11.55 -8.09
N GLN A 47 -17.02 -10.89 -8.53
CA GLN A 47 -17.55 -11.02 -9.90
C GLN A 47 -16.63 -10.37 -10.95
N ASN A 48 -15.86 -9.35 -10.56
CA ASN A 48 -15.03 -8.56 -11.47
C ASN A 48 -13.54 -8.72 -11.20
N LYS A 49 -13.10 -9.86 -10.65
CA LYS A 49 -11.70 -10.06 -10.21
C LYS A 49 -10.68 -9.75 -11.31
N ASP A 50 -10.82 -10.37 -12.49
CA ASP A 50 -9.88 -10.18 -13.61
C ASP A 50 -9.89 -8.75 -14.14
N TRP A 51 -11.07 -8.14 -14.20
CA TRP A 51 -11.20 -6.73 -14.57
C TRP A 51 -10.50 -5.83 -13.54
N PHE A 52 -10.67 -6.13 -12.24
CA PHE A 52 -10.06 -5.35 -11.17
C PHE A 52 -8.53 -5.42 -11.24
N GLU A 53 -7.95 -6.60 -11.49
CA GLU A 53 -6.51 -6.75 -11.70
C GLU A 53 -6.02 -5.89 -12.87
N GLN A 54 -6.74 -5.91 -14.00
CA GLN A 54 -6.37 -5.13 -15.18
C GLN A 54 -6.39 -3.62 -14.90
N VAL A 55 -7.42 -3.12 -14.20
CA VAL A 55 -7.47 -1.70 -13.86
C VAL A 55 -6.44 -1.33 -12.79
N LEU A 56 -6.15 -2.22 -11.84
CA LEU A 56 -5.11 -1.97 -10.84
C LEU A 56 -3.74 -1.82 -11.49
N ILE A 57 -3.39 -2.72 -12.43
CA ILE A 57 -2.14 -2.64 -13.21
C ILE A 57 -2.11 -1.35 -14.04
N ARG A 58 -3.18 -1.06 -14.78
CA ARG A 58 -3.26 0.09 -15.69
C ARG A 58 -3.18 1.43 -14.97
N ASN A 59 -3.84 1.54 -13.81
CA ASN A 59 -3.96 2.80 -13.07
C ASN A 59 -2.93 2.95 -11.94
N SER A 60 -2.06 1.96 -11.75
CA SER A 60 -1.04 1.85 -10.67
C SER A 60 -1.59 1.83 -9.23
N ALA A 61 -2.79 2.37 -9.00
CA ALA A 61 -3.49 2.35 -7.72
C ALA A 61 -5.00 2.49 -7.94
N VAL A 62 -5.79 1.82 -7.09
CA VAL A 62 -7.25 1.91 -7.06
C VAL A 62 -7.70 2.33 -5.67
N LEU A 63 -8.61 3.30 -5.60
CA LEU A 63 -9.23 3.77 -4.38
C LEU A 63 -10.72 3.39 -4.38
N LEU A 64 -11.10 2.47 -3.50
CA LEU A 64 -12.49 2.14 -3.21
C LEU A 64 -13.05 3.18 -2.21
N ARG A 65 -14.04 3.98 -2.62
CA ARG A 65 -14.56 5.08 -1.80
C ARG A 65 -16.09 5.10 -1.75
N GLY A 66 -16.63 5.33 -0.55
CA GLY A 66 -18.07 5.43 -0.33
C GLY A 66 -18.74 4.08 -0.02
N PHE A 67 -17.97 3.09 0.40
CA PHE A 67 -18.47 1.80 0.89
C PHE A 67 -18.47 1.78 2.43
N ASP A 68 -19.39 1.04 3.02
CA ASP A 68 -19.63 0.96 4.46
C ASP A 68 -18.67 -0.03 5.17
N VAL A 69 -17.37 0.09 4.88
CA VAL A 69 -16.29 -0.71 5.50
C VAL A 69 -15.90 -0.06 6.83
N LYS A 70 -16.25 -0.68 7.96
CA LYS A 70 -16.23 0.00 9.27
C LYS A 70 -15.08 -0.39 10.18
N ASN A 71 -14.49 -1.56 9.98
CA ASN A 71 -13.52 -2.12 10.91
C ASN A 71 -12.56 -3.09 10.19
N ALA A 72 -11.60 -3.61 10.96
CA ALA A 72 -10.63 -4.58 10.49
C ALA A 72 -11.24 -5.90 9.98
N GLU A 73 -12.42 -6.31 10.45
CA GLU A 73 -13.08 -7.54 9.97
C GLU A 73 -13.62 -7.35 8.55
N ASP A 74 -14.35 -6.25 8.31
CA ASP A 74 -14.83 -5.87 6.98
C ASP A 74 -13.66 -5.72 6.00
N PHE A 75 -12.57 -5.08 6.44
CA PHE A 75 -11.37 -4.91 5.63
C PHE A 75 -10.69 -6.25 5.31
N ASN A 76 -10.62 -7.17 6.28
CA ASN A 76 -10.08 -8.50 6.03
C ASN A 76 -10.94 -9.27 5.01
N ASP A 77 -12.26 -9.18 5.08
CA ASP A 77 -13.12 -9.86 4.11
C ASP A 77 -12.88 -9.35 2.68
N ILE A 78 -12.53 -8.07 2.52
CA ILE A 78 -12.11 -7.49 1.24
C ILE A 78 -10.77 -8.07 0.79
N ILE A 79 -9.78 -8.17 1.69
CA ILE A 79 -8.49 -8.81 1.40
C ILE A 79 -8.70 -10.25 0.91
N GLU A 80 -9.53 -11.03 1.60
CA GLU A 80 -9.85 -12.41 1.23
C GLU A 80 -10.62 -12.50 -0.09
N ALA A 81 -11.43 -11.49 -0.44
CA ALA A 81 -12.15 -11.47 -1.72
C ALA A 81 -11.21 -11.36 -2.94
N PHE A 82 -10.05 -10.70 -2.79
CA PHE A 82 -9.03 -10.68 -3.83
C PHE A 82 -8.32 -12.02 -3.97
N GLY A 83 -8.16 -12.76 -2.88
CA GLY A 83 -7.48 -14.06 -2.87
C GLY A 83 -6.01 -13.94 -3.26
N TRP A 84 -5.36 -12.84 -2.89
CA TRP A 84 -3.91 -12.66 -3.01
C TRP A 84 -3.19 -13.38 -1.86
N ASP A 85 -1.96 -13.80 -2.13
CA ASP A 85 -1.10 -14.40 -1.10
C ASP A 85 -0.65 -13.34 -0.09
N GLU A 86 -0.57 -13.73 1.18
CA GLU A 86 -0.07 -12.86 2.24
C GLU A 86 1.46 -12.82 2.22
N THR A 87 2.03 -11.63 2.14
CA THR A 87 3.46 -11.42 2.36
C THR A 87 3.73 -11.15 3.83
N ARG A 88 4.63 -11.93 4.43
CA ARG A 88 5.06 -11.70 5.81
C ARG A 88 5.85 -10.39 5.91
N TYR A 89 5.42 -9.50 6.79
CA TYR A 89 6.13 -8.24 7.00
C TYR A 89 7.49 -8.44 7.66
N ILE A 90 8.54 -7.97 6.97
CA ILE A 90 9.92 -7.93 7.46
C ILE A 90 10.47 -6.53 7.24
N GLY A 91 10.06 -5.58 8.07
CA GLY A 91 10.52 -4.19 7.97
C GLY A 91 10.88 -3.55 9.30
N PRO A 92 11.45 -2.32 9.26
CA PRO A 92 11.93 -1.60 10.43
C PRO A 92 10.83 -0.96 11.28
N GLY A 93 9.62 -0.83 10.74
CA GLY A 93 8.46 -0.33 11.46
C GLY A 93 7.96 -1.34 12.50
N LEU A 94 7.43 -0.80 13.59
CA LEU A 94 6.60 -1.59 14.51
C LEU A 94 5.20 -1.73 13.92
N ARG A 95 4.62 -2.92 14.08
CA ARG A 95 3.27 -3.24 13.67
C ARG A 95 2.61 -4.10 14.73
N THR A 96 1.37 -3.77 15.04
CA THR A 96 0.49 -4.52 15.93
C THR A 96 -0.50 -5.31 15.08
N HIS A 97 -0.66 -6.59 15.42
CA HIS A 97 -1.68 -7.44 14.81
C HIS A 97 -3.05 -6.98 15.27
N VAL A 98 -3.98 -6.78 14.33
CA VAL A 98 -5.35 -6.33 14.64
C VAL A 98 -6.33 -7.48 14.44
N TYR A 99 -6.38 -8.04 13.22
CA TYR A 99 -7.33 -9.10 12.88
C TYR A 99 -6.88 -9.88 11.64
N LYS A 100 -6.69 -11.20 11.75
CA LYS A 100 -6.26 -12.08 10.62
C LYS A 100 -5.09 -11.46 9.83
N ARG A 101 -5.28 -11.02 8.58
CA ARG A 101 -4.24 -10.42 7.72
C ARG A 101 -4.07 -8.91 7.91
N VAL A 102 -4.80 -8.32 8.86
CA VAL A 102 -4.81 -6.88 9.14
C VAL A 102 -3.87 -6.54 10.29
N TRP A 103 -2.97 -5.62 10.00
CA TRP A 103 -1.98 -5.07 10.90
C TRP A 103 -2.02 -3.55 10.86
N THR A 104 -1.58 -2.87 11.91
CA THR A 104 -1.30 -1.43 11.86
C THR A 104 -0.17 -1.14 10.86
N ALA A 105 -0.21 0.03 10.20
CA ALA A 105 0.77 0.37 9.17
C ALA A 105 2.09 0.91 9.77
N ASN A 106 2.04 2.09 10.39
CA ASN A 106 3.17 2.72 11.08
C ASN A 106 2.71 3.20 12.47
N GLU A 107 3.51 2.87 13.49
CA GLU A 107 3.30 3.26 14.89
C GLU A 107 4.35 4.26 15.38
N GLY A 108 5.16 4.81 14.47
CA GLY A 108 6.12 5.87 14.79
C GLY A 108 5.43 7.20 15.14
N PRO A 109 6.19 8.18 15.64
CA PRO A 109 5.63 9.46 16.07
C PRO A 109 4.90 10.20 14.93
N LEU A 110 3.76 10.82 15.26
CA LEU A 110 2.95 11.59 14.30
C LEU A 110 3.68 12.82 13.72
N SER A 111 4.70 13.32 14.41
CA SER A 111 5.52 14.46 13.97
C SER A 111 6.57 14.09 12.92
N GLU A 112 6.84 12.80 12.70
CA GLU A 112 7.86 12.37 11.74
C GLU A 112 7.26 12.13 10.35
N PHE A 113 7.94 12.64 9.33
CA PHE A 113 7.55 12.42 7.95
C PHE A 113 8.11 11.08 7.43
N ILE A 114 7.25 10.27 6.83
CA ILE A 114 7.66 9.03 6.16
C ILE A 114 7.97 9.36 4.70
N TYR A 115 9.25 9.21 4.33
CA TYR A 115 9.71 9.44 2.95
C TYR A 115 9.12 8.40 1.98
N PHE A 116 9.05 8.77 0.70
CA PHE A 116 8.68 7.82 -0.36
C PHE A 116 9.63 6.62 -0.40
N HIS A 117 9.05 5.44 -0.49
CA HIS A 117 9.75 4.18 -0.61
C HIS A 117 8.81 3.13 -1.22
N HIS A 118 9.40 2.06 -1.76
CA HIS A 118 8.67 0.82 -2.01
C HIS A 118 8.62 0.00 -0.72
N GLU A 119 7.48 -0.64 -0.47
CA GLU A 119 7.29 -1.46 0.72
C GLU A 119 8.33 -2.58 0.75
N MET A 120 9.07 -2.68 1.87
CA MET A 120 10.11 -3.70 2.06
C MET A 120 11.22 -3.71 0.99
N ILE A 121 11.59 -2.55 0.42
CA ILE A 121 12.61 -2.39 -0.66
C ILE A 121 14.00 -3.03 -0.39
N LEU A 122 14.32 -3.34 0.87
CA LEU A 122 15.60 -3.96 1.27
C LEU A 122 15.48 -5.47 1.54
N ILE A 123 14.32 -6.06 1.28
CA ILE A 123 14.03 -7.47 1.48
C ILE A 123 13.90 -8.15 0.12
N ARG A 124 14.47 -9.35 0.00
CA ARG A 124 14.46 -10.12 -1.26
C ARG A 124 13.06 -10.46 -1.75
N GLU A 125 12.17 -10.79 -0.82
CA GLU A 125 10.76 -11.10 -1.07
C GLU A 125 9.92 -9.89 -0.63
N SER A 126 9.76 -8.93 -1.53
CA SER A 126 8.90 -7.75 -1.33
C SER A 126 7.48 -8.02 -1.85
N PRO A 127 6.46 -7.38 -1.27
CA PRO A 127 5.08 -7.57 -1.73
C PRO A 127 4.89 -6.95 -3.13
N GLU A 128 4.07 -7.61 -3.96
CA GLU A 128 3.65 -7.06 -5.26
C GLU A 128 2.59 -5.96 -5.12
N LYS A 129 1.78 -6.03 -4.05
CA LYS A 129 0.61 -5.19 -3.82
C LYS A 129 0.54 -4.83 -2.34
N VAL A 130 0.04 -3.63 -2.06
CA VAL A 130 -0.22 -3.16 -0.69
C VAL A 130 -1.63 -2.59 -0.63
N MET A 131 -2.33 -2.87 0.47
CA MET A 131 -3.68 -2.36 0.72
C MET A 131 -3.68 -1.50 1.98
N PHE A 132 -4.33 -0.35 1.90
CA PHE A 132 -4.52 0.55 3.03
C PHE A 132 -6.01 0.70 3.33
N PHE A 133 -6.34 0.79 4.62
CA PHE A 133 -7.69 1.05 5.10
C PHE A 133 -7.66 2.15 6.15
N CYS A 134 -8.58 3.10 5.99
CA CYS A 134 -8.78 4.20 6.92
C CYS A 134 -10.00 3.89 7.79
N GLU A 135 -9.78 3.32 8.98
CA GLU A 135 -10.85 3.09 9.96
C GLU A 135 -11.30 4.41 10.60
N ILE A 136 -10.33 5.27 10.96
CA ILE A 136 -10.58 6.57 11.57
C ILE A 136 -9.85 7.63 10.74
N PRO A 137 -10.56 8.59 10.10
CA PRO A 137 -9.92 9.66 9.35
C PRO A 137 -9.15 10.60 10.30
N PRO A 138 -7.94 11.04 9.93
CA PRO A 138 -7.19 11.98 10.74
C PRO A 138 -7.90 13.36 10.77
N PRO A 139 -7.79 14.11 11.88
CA PRO A 139 -8.36 15.46 11.97
C PRO A 139 -7.66 16.46 11.03
N GLU A 140 -6.36 16.27 10.80
CA GLU A 140 -5.53 17.05 9.89
C GLU A 140 -4.35 16.17 9.42
N GLY A 141 -3.87 16.40 8.20
CA GLY A 141 -2.73 15.66 7.66
C GLY A 141 -3.02 14.17 7.51
N GLY A 142 -2.02 13.33 7.78
CA GLY A 142 -2.17 11.86 7.80
C GLY A 142 -2.50 11.23 6.44
N GLN A 143 -2.41 11.97 5.34
CA GLN A 143 -2.56 11.39 4.02
C GLN A 143 -1.45 10.36 3.76
N THR A 144 -1.72 9.40 2.88
CA THR A 144 -0.72 8.46 2.35
C THR A 144 -0.45 8.83 0.89
N PRO A 145 0.55 9.69 0.61
CA PRO A 145 0.85 10.10 -0.76
C PRO A 145 1.37 8.92 -1.57
N LEU A 146 0.98 8.86 -2.85
CA LEU A 146 1.45 7.86 -3.80
C LEU A 146 2.16 8.55 -4.96
N VAL A 147 3.25 7.96 -5.44
CA VAL A 147 4.00 8.44 -6.60
C VAL A 147 4.32 7.26 -7.53
N PRO A 148 4.06 7.37 -8.85
CA PRO A 148 4.45 6.34 -9.80
C PRO A 148 5.97 6.30 -9.94
N SER A 149 6.59 5.25 -9.40
CA SER A 149 8.06 5.14 -9.36
C SER A 149 8.72 5.22 -10.73
N PHE A 150 8.10 4.67 -11.78
CA PHE A 150 8.65 4.70 -13.13
C PHE A 150 8.76 6.14 -13.67
N ARG A 151 7.85 7.04 -13.29
CA ARG A 151 7.94 8.48 -13.65
C ARG A 151 9.05 9.20 -12.93
N VAL A 152 9.34 8.78 -11.69
CA VAL A 152 10.52 9.27 -10.97
C VAL A 152 11.78 8.83 -11.70
N THR A 153 11.85 7.56 -12.13
CA THR A 153 12.97 7.03 -12.91
C THR A 153 13.15 7.75 -14.25
N GLU A 154 12.09 7.94 -15.03
CA GLU A 154 12.12 8.69 -16.30
C GLU A 154 12.71 10.10 -16.10
N ARG A 155 12.21 10.85 -15.11
CA ARG A 155 12.72 12.18 -14.80
C ARG A 155 14.16 12.18 -14.31
N MET A 156 14.54 11.18 -13.52
CA MET A 156 15.93 11.04 -13.06
C MET A 156 16.88 10.77 -14.23
N LEU A 157 16.48 9.97 -15.22
CA LEU A 157 17.26 9.72 -16.44
C LEU A 157 17.42 10.99 -17.29
N GLU A 158 16.38 11.82 -17.36
CA GLU A 158 16.41 13.09 -18.10
C GLU A 158 17.23 14.18 -17.38
N GLU A 159 17.01 14.35 -16.07
CA GLU A 159 17.59 15.46 -15.29
C GLU A 159 18.99 15.14 -14.73
N PHE A 160 19.29 13.87 -14.45
CA PHE A 160 20.52 13.43 -13.78
C PHE A 160 21.12 12.14 -14.39
N PRO A 161 21.36 12.08 -15.71
CA PRO A 161 21.79 10.85 -16.39
C PRO A 161 23.10 10.25 -15.82
N GLU A 162 24.09 11.09 -15.52
CA GLU A 162 25.38 10.65 -14.95
C GLU A 162 25.21 10.00 -13.57
N ALA A 163 24.31 10.55 -12.73
CA ALA A 163 24.04 9.99 -11.41
C ALA A 163 23.30 8.66 -11.51
N VAL A 164 22.38 8.52 -12.48
CA VAL A 164 21.69 7.24 -12.71
C VAL A 164 22.68 6.19 -13.20
N GLU A 165 23.57 6.53 -14.14
CA GLU A 165 24.61 5.61 -14.63
C GLU A 165 25.54 5.15 -13.48
N GLU A 166 25.93 6.05 -12.59
CA GLU A 166 26.74 5.69 -11.42
C GLU A 166 25.99 4.74 -10.47
N VAL A 167 24.70 5.00 -10.20
CA VAL A 167 23.85 4.15 -9.36
C VAL A 167 23.65 2.77 -9.99
N GLU A 168 23.46 2.68 -11.30
CA GLU A 168 23.35 1.39 -12.01
C GLU A 168 24.67 0.61 -11.95
N ALA A 169 25.81 1.28 -12.14
CA ALA A 169 27.12 0.64 -12.16
C ALA A 169 27.59 0.17 -10.77
N LYS A 170 27.29 0.95 -9.71
CA LYS A 170 27.84 0.72 -8.36
C LYS A 170 26.81 0.18 -7.37
N GLY A 171 25.52 0.36 -7.64
CA GLY A 171 24.46 0.14 -6.68
C GLY A 171 24.49 1.15 -5.52
N LEU A 172 23.71 0.85 -4.48
CA LEU A 172 23.60 1.66 -3.27
C LEU A 172 24.01 0.86 -2.04
N LYS A 173 24.73 1.51 -1.10
CA LYS A 173 25.05 0.96 0.21
C LYS A 173 24.21 1.64 1.27
N TYR A 174 23.41 0.85 1.98
CA TYR A 174 22.64 1.32 3.12
C TYR A 174 23.31 0.89 4.44
N THR A 175 23.48 1.84 5.36
CA THR A 175 23.97 1.57 6.72
C THR A 175 22.88 1.91 7.70
N PHE A 176 22.51 0.95 8.55
CA PHE A 176 21.49 1.15 9.60
C PHE A 176 22.12 0.92 10.96
N THR A 177 21.83 1.83 11.89
CA THR A 177 22.09 1.63 13.31
C THR A 177 20.76 1.35 13.98
N THR A 178 20.67 0.24 14.71
CA THR A 178 19.47 -0.15 15.46
C THR A 178 19.82 -0.35 16.93
N LEU A 179 18.87 -0.02 17.81
CA LEU A 179 18.99 -0.28 19.24
C LEU A 179 18.85 -1.78 19.52
N SER A 180 19.27 -2.21 20.70
CA SER A 180 19.10 -3.62 21.11
C SER A 180 17.63 -4.00 21.33
N LYS A 181 16.80 -3.03 21.72
CA LYS A 181 15.36 -3.16 22.01
C LYS A 181 14.53 -2.28 21.08
N ASN A 182 13.24 -2.56 21.02
CA ASN A 182 12.30 -1.72 20.29
C ASN A 182 12.15 -0.34 20.94
N ASP A 183 11.90 0.67 20.13
CA ASP A 183 11.71 2.06 20.53
C ASP A 183 10.56 2.68 19.74
N THR A 184 9.46 3.02 20.42
CA THR A 184 8.27 3.60 19.80
C THR A 184 8.43 5.09 19.46
N SER A 185 9.53 5.72 19.87
CA SER A 185 9.82 7.12 19.55
C SER A 185 10.45 7.32 18.16
N SER A 186 10.60 6.25 17.36
CA SER A 186 11.18 6.31 16.03
C SER A 186 10.34 5.54 15.00
N ILE A 187 10.21 6.10 13.78
CA ILE A 187 9.67 5.37 12.61
C ILE A 187 10.45 4.09 12.23
N ARG A 188 11.71 3.96 12.69
CA ARG A 188 12.53 2.73 12.55
C ARG A 188 12.75 2.05 13.89
N GLY A 189 11.70 2.05 14.71
CA GLY A 189 11.71 1.60 16.09
C GLY A 189 12.04 0.13 16.34
N LYS A 190 12.16 -0.72 15.32
CA LYS A 190 12.49 -2.14 15.54
C LYS A 190 13.94 -2.32 15.97
N GLY A 191 14.12 -2.93 17.14
CA GLY A 191 15.42 -3.30 17.68
C GLY A 191 15.99 -4.59 17.08
N LEU A 192 17.30 -4.81 17.28
CA LEU A 192 18.02 -5.98 16.77
C LEU A 192 17.34 -7.32 17.11
N GLY A 193 16.88 -7.47 18.36
CA GLY A 193 16.18 -8.68 18.79
C GLY A 193 14.87 -8.95 18.05
N GLY A 194 14.20 -7.90 17.53
CA GLY A 194 12.96 -8.00 16.76
C GLY A 194 13.17 -8.56 15.35
N TYR A 195 14.31 -8.27 14.72
CA TYR A 195 14.64 -8.83 13.40
C TYR A 195 14.93 -10.33 13.44
N PHE A 196 15.66 -10.80 14.47
CA PHE A 196 16.14 -12.18 14.53
C PHE A 196 15.23 -13.15 15.30
N ARG A 197 14.25 -12.68 16.08
CA ARG A 197 13.28 -13.58 16.75
C ARG A 197 12.30 -14.24 15.77
N ASN A 198 12.09 -13.64 14.60
CA ASN A 198 11.14 -14.11 13.60
C ASN A 198 11.61 -15.31 12.75
N THR A 199 12.85 -15.77 12.88
CA THR A 199 13.39 -16.93 12.15
C THR A 199 13.11 -18.29 12.81
N ARG A 200 12.57 -18.33 14.04
CA ARG A 200 12.31 -19.59 14.76
C ARG A 200 10.88 -20.15 14.64
N GLN A 201 9.94 -19.41 14.05
CA GLN A 201 8.53 -19.85 13.95
C GLN A 201 8.18 -20.61 12.66
N GLY A 202 9.16 -21.07 11.87
CA GLY A 202 8.97 -21.81 10.62
C GLY A 202 9.46 -23.27 10.63
N ARG A 203 9.65 -23.87 11.82
CA ARG A 203 9.91 -25.31 11.96
C ARG A 203 9.02 -25.85 13.08
N GLY A 204 7.82 -26.25 12.71
CA GLY A 204 6.84 -26.94 13.54
C GLY A 204 5.84 -27.62 12.64
#